data_AF-A0A942LFV8-F1
#
_entry.id   AF-A0A942LFV8-F1
#
_cell.length_a   1.000
_cell.length_b   1.000
_cell.length_c   1.000
_cell.angle_alpha   90.00
_cell.angle_beta   90.00
_cell.angle_gamma   90.00
#
_symmetry.space_group_name_H-M   'P 1'
#
loop_
_entity.id
_entity.type
_entity.pdbx_description
1 polymer ?
#
loop_
_entity_poly.entity_id
_entity_poly.type
_entity_poly.pdbx_seq_one_letter_code
_entity_poly.pdbx_strand_id
1 'polypeptide(L)'
;MDPTAVSPISSSPADDAATAATPLRWVVFCRVIDNLGDIGVCWRLCADLAQRGHRLQLWIDQPEALAWMAPGALEGQVPGVQVVHWTTPCAPSHGTSPAEVAAADVWGEAFGCEADEACVQALGKRVAASGAAPVWINLEYLSAEGYVERTHTLPSPLMRGPAQGLIRWYFYPGFTERTGGLLREPDLLPRQARFDAPAWFAGQGLPVAGSGPDRRR
;
A
#
# COMPACT_ATOMS: atom_id res chain seq x y z
N MET A 1 6.27 51.78 5.88
CA MET A 1 5.72 50.51 6.40
C MET A 1 5.39 49.68 5.18
N ASP A 2 6.27 48.73 4.88
CA ASP A 2 6.28 47.93 3.65
C ASP A 2 6.02 46.47 4.06
N PRO A 3 4.94 45.80 3.61
CA PRO A 3 4.56 44.50 4.10
C PRO A 3 4.91 43.39 3.09
N THR A 4 6.16 43.23 2.69
CA THR A 4 6.58 42.04 1.92
C THR A 4 8.07 41.74 2.10
N ALA A 5 8.40 40.92 3.10
CA ALA A 5 9.67 40.19 3.14
C ALA A 5 9.49 38.92 3.98
N VAL A 6 9.04 37.83 3.34
CA VAL A 6 9.19 36.48 3.89
C VAL A 6 10.53 35.96 3.37
N SER A 7 11.50 35.83 4.25
CA SER A 7 12.79 35.23 3.94
C SER A 7 12.61 33.74 3.59
N PRO A 8 13.30 33.21 2.56
CA PRO A 8 13.26 31.79 2.28
C PRO A 8 13.97 31.01 3.39
N ILE A 9 13.32 29.97 3.91
CA ILE A 9 13.93 28.99 4.80
C ILE A 9 14.96 28.22 3.97
N SER A 10 16.24 28.39 4.30
CA SER A 10 17.34 27.61 3.76
C SER A 10 17.27 26.20 4.35
N SER A 11 16.86 25.21 3.54
CA SER A 11 17.11 23.81 3.85
C SER A 11 18.54 23.47 3.45
N SER A 12 19.38 23.19 4.45
CA SER A 12 20.71 22.64 4.21
C SER A 12 20.59 21.18 3.71
N PRO A 13 21.41 20.74 2.75
CA PRO A 13 21.29 19.41 2.12
C PRO A 13 21.96 18.29 2.95
N ALA A 14 21.84 18.32 4.29
CA ALA A 14 22.65 17.48 5.17
C ALA A 14 21.88 16.46 6.05
N ASP A 15 20.55 16.38 5.96
CA ASP A 15 19.75 15.43 6.77
C ASP A 15 19.30 14.15 6.03
N ASP A 16 19.65 13.98 4.75
CA ASP A 16 19.22 12.84 3.92
C ASP A 16 20.12 11.60 4.03
N ALA A 17 20.62 11.32 5.24
CA ALA A 17 21.08 9.98 5.59
C ALA A 17 19.94 9.27 6.32
N ALA A 18 18.93 8.84 5.56
CA ALA A 18 17.89 7.94 6.03
C ALA A 18 18.56 6.77 6.78
N THR A 19 18.44 6.80 8.11
CA THR A 19 18.87 5.69 8.96
C THR A 19 18.08 4.49 8.48
N ALA A 20 18.76 3.50 7.88
CA ALA A 20 18.11 2.34 7.28
C ALA A 20 17.29 1.64 8.37
N ALA A 21 15.98 1.88 8.36
CA ALA A 21 15.06 1.31 9.33
C ALA A 21 15.08 -0.22 9.20
N THR A 22 14.99 -0.92 10.32
CA THR A 22 14.93 -2.38 10.34
C THR A 22 13.81 -2.87 9.42
N PRO A 23 14.08 -3.81 8.49
CA PRO A 23 13.06 -4.36 7.61
C PRO A 23 11.88 -4.96 8.37
N LEU A 24 10.73 -4.28 8.34
CA LEU A 24 9.47 -4.81 8.86
C LEU A 24 8.83 -5.83 7.92
N ARG A 25 8.10 -6.79 8.51
CA ARG A 25 7.22 -7.74 7.83
C ARG A 25 5.79 -7.22 7.84
N TRP A 26 5.22 -7.12 6.65
CA TRP A 26 3.87 -6.62 6.42
C TRP A 26 3.01 -7.75 5.83
N VAL A 27 1.78 -7.86 6.33
CA VAL A 27 0.72 -8.63 5.68
C VAL A 27 -0.39 -7.65 5.32
N VAL A 28 -0.76 -7.60 4.04
CA VAL A 28 -1.85 -6.77 3.53
C VAL A 28 -2.93 -7.69 2.98
N PHE A 29 -4.14 -7.58 3.53
CA PHE A 29 -5.33 -8.28 3.09
C PHE A 29 -6.14 -7.38 2.16
N CYS A 30 -6.59 -7.93 1.04
CA CYS A 30 -7.40 -7.25 0.06
C CYS A 30 -8.49 -8.21 -0.43
N ARG A 31 -9.76 -7.90 -0.18
CA ARG A 31 -10.86 -8.51 -0.93
C ARG A 31 -11.22 -7.59 -2.08
N VAL A 32 -11.16 -8.11 -3.30
CA VAL A 32 -11.45 -7.34 -4.51
C VAL A 32 -12.95 -7.09 -4.59
N ILE A 33 -13.35 -5.84 -4.33
CA ILE A 33 -14.73 -5.37 -4.51
C ILE A 33 -14.78 -4.45 -5.72
N ASP A 34 -13.85 -3.48 -5.80
CA ASP A 34 -13.68 -2.57 -6.94
C ASP A 34 -12.59 -3.10 -7.90
N ASN A 35 -12.87 -4.23 -8.54
CA ASN A 35 -12.09 -4.87 -9.62
C ASN A 35 -10.58 -4.52 -9.62
N LEU A 36 -10.18 -3.56 -10.48
CA LEU A 36 -8.78 -3.19 -10.68
C LEU A 36 -8.29 -2.09 -9.72
N GLY A 37 -9.21 -1.36 -9.07
CA GLY A 37 -8.92 -0.30 -8.13
C GLY A 37 -8.25 -0.84 -6.88
N ASP A 38 -8.93 -1.74 -6.17
CA ASP A 38 -8.46 -2.29 -4.89
C ASP A 38 -7.12 -3.01 -5.04
N ILE A 39 -7.06 -3.93 -6.00
CA ILE A 39 -5.86 -4.69 -6.31
C ILE A 39 -4.70 -3.80 -6.77
N GLY A 40 -4.99 -2.76 -7.56
CA GLY A 40 -3.98 -1.83 -8.06
C GLY A 40 -3.38 -0.98 -6.95
N VAL A 41 -4.20 -0.48 -6.03
CA VAL A 41 -3.74 0.31 -4.88
C VAL A 41 -2.93 -0.57 -3.92
N CYS A 42 -3.44 -1.75 -3.55
CA CYS A 42 -2.75 -2.69 -2.67
C CYS A 42 -1.42 -3.16 -3.27
N TRP A 43 -1.39 -3.48 -4.57
CA TRP A 43 -0.17 -3.85 -5.27
C TRP A 43 0.86 -2.72 -5.26
N ARG A 44 0.45 -1.51 -5.65
CA ARG A 44 1.34 -0.34 -5.69
C ARG A 44 1.93 -0.04 -4.31
N LEU A 45 1.11 -0.09 -3.26
CA LEU A 45 1.57 0.04 -1.87
C LEU A 45 2.62 -1.01 -1.51
N CYS A 46 2.34 -2.29 -1.77
CA CYS A 46 3.27 -3.38 -1.45
C CYS A 46 4.59 -3.27 -2.23
N ALA A 47 4.52 -2.97 -3.53
CA ALA A 47 5.70 -2.81 -4.36
C ALA A 47 6.58 -1.64 -3.91
N ASP A 48 6.00 -0.49 -3.55
CA ASP A 48 6.74 0.67 -3.04
C ASP A 48 7.40 0.37 -1.68
N LEU A 49 6.66 -0.26 -0.76
CA LEU A 49 7.22 -0.66 0.55
C LEU A 49 8.34 -1.69 0.41
N ALA A 50 8.24 -2.64 -0.52
CA ALA A 50 9.30 -3.60 -0.80
C ALA A 50 10.56 -2.93 -1.35
N GLN A 51 10.42 -1.94 -2.23
CA GLN A 51 11.55 -1.13 -2.73
C GLN A 51 12.25 -0.35 -1.59
N ARG A 52 11.51 0.02 -0.55
CA ARG A 52 12.04 0.65 0.67
C ARG A 52 12.67 -0.34 1.65
N GLY A 53 12.72 -1.63 1.31
CA GLY A 53 13.44 -2.67 2.05
C GLY A 53 12.57 -3.55 2.94
N HIS A 54 11.25 -3.34 2.99
CA HIS A 54 10.33 -4.17 3.76
C HIS A 54 10.09 -5.55 3.12
N ARG A 55 9.39 -6.44 3.84
CA ARG A 55 8.94 -7.74 3.33
C ARG A 55 7.43 -7.80 3.38
N LEU A 56 6.79 -8.04 2.25
CA LEU A 56 5.35 -7.91 2.07
C LEU A 56 4.76 -9.28 1.69
N GLN A 57 3.64 -9.62 2.34
CA GLN A 57 2.71 -10.62 1.85
C GLN A 57 1.41 -9.93 1.47
N LEU A 58 1.04 -9.97 0.19
CA LEU A 58 -0.22 -9.47 -0.31
C LEU A 58 -1.20 -10.63 -0.45
N TRP A 59 -2.18 -10.68 0.45
CA TRP A 59 -3.25 -11.67 0.48
C TRP A 59 -4.46 -11.14 -0.29
N ILE A 60 -4.82 -11.82 -1.37
CA ILE A 60 -5.88 -11.38 -2.29
C ILE A 60 -6.79 -12.52 -2.73
N ASP A 61 -8.09 -12.29 -2.70
CA ASP A 61 -9.11 -13.30 -3.02
C ASP A 61 -9.29 -13.53 -4.53
N GLN A 62 -9.03 -12.52 -5.37
CA GLN A 62 -9.07 -12.60 -6.84
C GLN A 62 -7.76 -12.06 -7.45
N PRO A 63 -6.68 -12.85 -7.46
CA PRO A 63 -5.35 -12.42 -7.90
C PRO A 63 -5.21 -12.26 -9.43
N GLU A 64 -6.18 -12.71 -10.23
CA GLU A 64 -6.02 -12.94 -11.67
C GLU A 64 -5.62 -11.68 -12.42
N ALA A 65 -6.13 -10.53 -12.00
CA ALA A 65 -5.79 -9.25 -12.62
C ALA A 65 -4.30 -8.89 -12.46
N LEU A 66 -3.60 -9.38 -11.43
CA LEU A 66 -2.16 -9.14 -11.27
C LEU A 66 -1.32 -9.79 -12.37
N ALA A 67 -1.75 -10.91 -12.95
CA ALA A 67 -1.00 -11.55 -14.03
C ALA A 67 -0.81 -10.59 -15.22
N TRP A 68 -1.78 -9.72 -15.45
CA TRP A 68 -1.71 -8.67 -16.47
C TRP A 68 -1.13 -7.35 -15.95
N MET A 69 -1.55 -6.90 -14.75
CA MET A 69 -1.13 -5.59 -14.19
C MET A 69 0.34 -5.58 -13.78
N ALA A 70 0.86 -6.70 -13.31
CA ALA A 70 2.21 -6.87 -12.80
C ALA A 70 2.74 -8.27 -13.17
N PRO A 71 3.13 -8.49 -14.44
CA PRO A 71 3.65 -9.78 -14.87
C PRO A 71 4.81 -10.26 -13.98
N GLY A 72 4.76 -11.52 -13.53
CA GLY A 72 5.72 -12.08 -12.59
C GLY A 72 5.33 -11.96 -11.11
N ALA A 73 4.32 -11.16 -10.76
CA ALA A 73 3.90 -10.97 -9.36
C ALA A 73 3.38 -12.26 -8.72
N LEU A 74 2.54 -13.02 -9.43
CA LEU A 74 1.98 -14.29 -8.94
C LEU A 74 3.02 -15.39 -8.88
N GLU A 75 4.05 -15.30 -9.73
CA GLU A 75 5.18 -16.21 -9.79
C GLU A 75 6.28 -15.86 -8.76
N GLY A 76 6.10 -14.80 -7.97
CA GLY A 76 7.07 -14.36 -6.95
C GLY A 76 8.34 -13.74 -7.55
N GLN A 77 8.26 -13.21 -8.78
CA GLN A 77 9.40 -12.58 -9.47
C GLN A 77 9.65 -11.14 -9.03
N VAL A 78 8.81 -10.59 -8.13
CA VAL A 78 8.97 -9.25 -7.58
C VAL A 78 9.65 -9.34 -6.22
N PRO A 79 10.93 -8.91 -6.09
CA PRO A 79 11.68 -9.04 -4.86
C PRO A 79 10.98 -8.36 -3.68
N GLY A 80 10.87 -9.07 -2.57
CA GLY A 80 10.30 -8.53 -1.33
C GLY A 80 8.77 -8.54 -1.26
N VAL A 81 8.05 -8.94 -2.32
CA VAL A 81 6.60 -9.11 -2.32
C VAL A 81 6.24 -10.56 -2.65
N GLN A 82 5.50 -11.20 -1.74
CA GLN A 82 4.86 -12.49 -1.98
C GLN A 82 3.36 -12.27 -2.16
N VAL A 83 2.79 -12.68 -3.29
CA VAL A 83 1.34 -12.72 -3.48
C VAL A 83 0.81 -14.06 -2.99
N VAL A 84 -0.25 -14.02 -2.20
CA VAL A 84 -0.91 -15.20 -1.64
C VAL A 84 -2.38 -15.17 -2.06
N HIS A 85 -2.83 -16.21 -2.75
CA HIS A 85 -4.25 -16.36 -3.06
C HIS A 85 -5.01 -16.70 -1.78
N TRP A 86 -5.85 -15.76 -1.34
CA TRP A 86 -6.65 -15.83 -0.13
C TRP A 86 -7.99 -16.49 -0.42
N THR A 87 -8.13 -17.75 -0.05
CA THR A 87 -9.40 -18.47 -0.10
C THR A 87 -10.14 -18.36 1.24
N THR A 88 -11.46 -18.54 1.24
CA THR A 88 -12.26 -18.68 2.47
C THR A 88 -12.97 -20.04 2.47
N PRO A 89 -12.70 -20.95 3.44
CA PRO A 89 -11.75 -20.78 4.54
C PRO A 89 -10.31 -20.69 4.04
N CYS A 90 -9.45 -19.95 4.78
CA CYS A 90 -8.03 -19.81 4.47
C CYS A 90 -7.36 -21.19 4.36
N ALA A 91 -7.17 -21.66 3.13
CA ALA A 91 -6.36 -22.83 2.86
C ALA A 91 -4.88 -22.45 3.01
N PRO A 92 -4.00 -23.38 3.42
CA PRO A 92 -2.56 -23.18 3.31
C PRO A 92 -2.18 -23.03 1.82
N SER A 93 -2.23 -21.82 1.29
CA SER A 93 -1.71 -21.48 -0.03
C SER A 93 -0.27 -21.01 0.14
N HIS A 94 0.61 -21.47 -0.75
CA HIS A 94 2.06 -21.17 -0.71
C HIS A 94 2.78 -21.50 0.62
N GLY A 95 2.26 -22.48 1.38
CA GLY A 95 2.88 -22.92 2.63
C GLY A 95 2.79 -21.91 3.78
N THR A 96 2.02 -20.81 3.63
CA THR A 96 1.88 -19.82 4.70
C THR A 96 0.78 -20.24 5.67
N SER A 97 1.16 -20.46 6.93
CA SER A 97 0.26 -20.80 8.03
C SER A 97 -0.32 -19.55 8.71
N PRO A 98 -1.49 -19.63 9.35
CA PRO A 98 -2.02 -18.55 10.18
C PRO A 98 -1.03 -18.04 11.25
N ALA A 99 -0.14 -18.90 11.75
CA ALA A 99 0.88 -18.52 12.72
C ALA A 99 1.99 -17.65 12.10
N GLU A 100 2.38 -17.91 10.85
CA GLU A 100 3.37 -17.10 10.14
C GLU A 100 2.82 -15.71 9.78
N VAL A 101 1.54 -15.65 9.43
CA VAL A 101 0.78 -14.40 9.22
C VAL A 101 0.69 -13.60 10.51
N ALA A 102 0.33 -14.27 11.62
CA ALA A 102 0.30 -13.66 12.95
C ALA A 102 1.63 -13.00 13.33
N ALA A 103 2.77 -13.57 12.92
CA ALA A 103 4.10 -13.08 13.23
C ALA A 103 4.55 -11.82 12.46
N ALA A 104 3.70 -11.24 11.60
CA ALA A 104 3.99 -9.97 10.93
C ALA A 104 4.01 -8.80 11.93
N ASP A 105 4.83 -7.80 11.63
CA ASP A 105 4.97 -6.57 12.42
C ASP A 105 3.81 -5.60 12.13
N VAL A 106 3.31 -5.62 10.90
CA VAL A 106 2.20 -4.77 10.44
C VAL A 106 1.16 -5.59 9.70
N TRP A 107 -0.11 -5.36 10.05
CA TRP A 107 -1.29 -5.90 9.40
C TRP A 107 -2.05 -4.76 8.73
N GLY A 108 -2.33 -4.88 7.44
CA GLY A 108 -3.19 -3.95 6.70
C GLY A 108 -4.45 -4.67 6.23
N GLU A 109 -5.61 -4.28 6.72
CA GLU A 109 -6.90 -4.67 6.14
C GLU A 109 -7.33 -3.56 5.19
N ALA A 110 -7.40 -3.85 3.88
CA ALA A 110 -7.75 -2.85 2.88
C ALA A 110 -9.26 -2.82 2.62
N PHE A 111 -9.79 -1.61 2.49
CA PHE A 111 -11.13 -1.30 1.97
C PHE A 111 -12.27 -1.99 2.71
N GLY A 112 -12.15 -2.06 4.04
CA GLY A 112 -13.15 -2.69 4.90
C GLY A 112 -13.21 -4.22 4.79
N CYS A 113 -12.19 -4.86 4.19
CA CYS A 113 -12.07 -6.30 4.27
C CYS A 113 -11.75 -6.76 5.71
N GLU A 114 -12.11 -7.99 6.04
CA GLU A 114 -11.81 -8.60 7.33
C GLU A 114 -10.88 -9.77 7.12
N ALA A 115 -9.72 -9.77 7.80
CA ALA A 115 -8.79 -10.88 7.74
C ALA A 115 -9.45 -12.20 8.19
N ASP A 116 -8.97 -13.33 7.66
CA ASP A 116 -9.52 -14.65 7.99
C ASP A 116 -9.49 -14.92 9.50
N GLU A 117 -10.58 -15.51 10.01
CA GLU A 117 -10.75 -15.76 11.44
C GLU A 117 -9.61 -16.60 12.02
N ALA A 118 -9.08 -17.58 11.27
CA ALA A 118 -7.97 -18.42 11.73
C ALA A 118 -6.69 -17.59 11.93
N CYS A 119 -6.44 -16.60 11.06
CA CYS A 119 -5.31 -15.68 11.19
C CYS A 119 -5.50 -14.77 12.43
N VAL A 120 -6.70 -14.22 12.63
CA VAL A 120 -7.03 -13.39 13.80
C VAL A 120 -6.91 -14.19 15.11
N GLN A 121 -7.35 -15.45 15.12
CA GLN A 121 -7.18 -16.36 16.26
C GLN A 121 -5.70 -16.64 16.56
N ALA A 122 -4.89 -16.90 15.53
CA ALA A 122 -3.45 -17.09 15.69
C ALA A 122 -2.76 -15.83 16.22
N LEU A 123 -3.17 -14.66 15.73
CA LEU A 123 -2.69 -13.37 16.22
C LEU A 123 -3.01 -13.17 17.70
N GLY A 124 -4.27 -13.38 18.11
CA GLY A 124 -4.68 -13.29 19.51
C GLY A 124 -3.85 -14.18 20.42
N LYS A 125 -3.63 -15.44 20.04
CA LYS A 125 -2.78 -16.38 20.78
C LYS A 125 -1.34 -15.88 20.90
N ARG A 126 -0.76 -15.37 19.79
CA ARG A 126 0.61 -14.84 19.79
C ARG A 126 0.73 -13.63 20.70
N VAL A 127 -0.20 -12.68 20.65
CA VAL A 127 -0.15 -11.48 21.51
C VAL A 127 -0.34 -11.87 22.97
N ALA A 128 -1.26 -12.78 23.30
CA ALA A 128 -1.42 -13.27 24.66
C ALA A 128 -0.15 -13.94 25.21
N ALA A 129 0.60 -14.65 24.35
CA ALA A 129 1.85 -15.33 24.75
C ALA A 129 3.08 -14.40 24.82
N SER A 130 3.18 -13.40 23.94
CA SER A 130 4.39 -12.57 23.79
C SER A 130 4.25 -11.13 24.32
N GLY A 131 3.01 -10.64 24.49
CA GLY A 131 2.71 -9.24 24.80
C GLY A 131 2.90 -8.27 23.62
N ALA A 132 3.42 -8.72 22.47
CA ALA A 132 3.76 -7.84 21.35
C ALA A 132 2.64 -7.79 20.30
N ALA A 133 1.88 -6.71 20.26
CA ALA A 133 0.87 -6.46 19.22
C ALA A 133 1.50 -5.93 17.92
N PRO A 134 0.99 -6.32 16.73
CA PRO A 134 1.39 -5.69 15.49
C PRO A 134 0.75 -4.29 15.39
N VAL A 135 1.26 -3.46 14.49
CA VAL A 135 0.51 -2.30 14.03
C VAL A 135 -0.61 -2.82 13.13
N TRP A 136 -1.87 -2.61 13.52
CA TRP A 136 -3.02 -3.04 12.73
C TRP A 136 -3.68 -1.83 12.09
N ILE A 137 -3.60 -1.74 10.77
CA ILE A 137 -4.10 -0.64 9.96
C ILE A 137 -5.36 -1.11 9.23
N ASN A 138 -6.40 -0.29 9.28
CA ASN A 138 -7.52 -0.37 8.37
C ASN A 138 -7.33 0.70 7.27
N LEU A 139 -6.93 0.28 6.08
CA LEU A 139 -6.65 1.16 4.94
C LEU A 139 -7.96 1.47 4.21
N GLU A 140 -8.31 2.74 4.18
CA GLU A 140 -9.58 3.20 3.63
C GLU A 140 -9.41 3.74 2.20
N TYR A 141 -10.53 3.95 1.51
CA TYR A 141 -10.52 4.60 0.21
C TYR A 141 -10.06 6.06 0.30
N LEU A 142 -9.44 6.52 -0.78
CA LEU A 142 -9.08 7.93 -0.95
C LEU A 142 -10.34 8.80 -0.98
N SER A 143 -10.38 9.86 -0.16
CA SER A 143 -11.40 10.89 -0.27
C SER A 143 -10.82 12.29 -0.06
N ALA A 144 -11.46 13.28 -0.68
CA ALA A 144 -11.19 14.71 -0.49
C ALA A 144 -12.19 15.36 0.50
N GLU A 145 -13.12 14.60 1.05
CA GLU A 145 -14.14 15.10 1.95
C GLU A 145 -13.55 15.45 3.33
N GLY A 146 -14.00 16.54 3.94
CA GLY A 146 -13.39 17.02 5.19
C GLY A 146 -13.50 16.07 6.40
N TYR A 147 -14.28 14.97 6.33
CA TYR A 147 -14.30 13.99 7.41
C TYR A 147 -13.02 13.17 7.49
N VAL A 148 -12.31 12.93 6.37
CA VAL A 148 -11.14 12.02 6.37
C VAL A 148 -10.01 12.53 7.26
N GLU A 149 -9.84 13.85 7.38
CA GLU A 149 -8.85 14.44 8.28
C GLU A 149 -9.17 14.21 9.76
N ARG A 150 -10.46 14.07 10.10
CA ARG A 150 -10.91 13.84 11.48
C ARG A 150 -10.91 12.36 11.85
N THR A 151 -10.93 11.47 10.86
CA THR A 151 -10.98 10.02 11.05
C THR A 151 -9.63 9.34 10.82
N HIS A 152 -8.73 9.96 10.06
CA HIS A 152 -7.36 9.49 9.90
C HIS A 152 -6.65 9.37 11.26
N THR A 153 -5.97 8.25 11.49
CA THR A 153 -5.31 7.84 12.74
C THR A 153 -6.22 7.63 13.95
N LEU A 154 -7.54 7.56 13.78
CA LEU A 154 -8.41 7.20 14.90
C LEU A 154 -8.24 5.72 15.30
N PRO A 155 -8.14 5.42 16.62
CA PRO A 155 -8.10 4.05 17.11
C PRO A 155 -9.51 3.43 17.13
N SER A 156 -9.58 2.15 16.79
CA SER A 156 -10.74 1.29 16.89
C SER A 156 -10.40 0.07 17.74
N PRO A 157 -10.64 0.15 19.07
CA PRO A 157 -10.36 -0.96 19.98
C PRO A 157 -11.26 -2.16 19.69
N LEU A 158 -10.67 -3.35 19.62
CA LEU A 158 -11.41 -4.59 19.48
C LEU A 158 -11.94 -5.03 20.83
N MET A 159 -13.26 -4.96 20.98
CA MET A 159 -13.94 -5.19 22.26
C MET A 159 -14.30 -6.66 22.50
N ARG A 160 -14.27 -7.51 21.46
CA ARG A 160 -14.68 -8.91 21.50
C ARG A 160 -13.83 -9.76 20.56
N GLY A 161 -13.92 -11.07 20.74
CA GLY A 161 -13.30 -12.04 19.85
C GLY A 161 -11.82 -12.30 20.16
N PRO A 162 -11.13 -13.09 19.31
CA PRO A 162 -9.79 -13.58 19.61
C PRO A 162 -8.72 -12.49 19.74
N ALA A 163 -8.95 -11.34 19.10
CA ALA A 163 -8.06 -10.18 19.14
C ALA A 163 -8.53 -9.08 20.11
N GLN A 164 -9.37 -9.43 21.09
CA GLN A 164 -9.84 -8.48 22.10
C GLN A 164 -8.66 -7.74 22.76
N GLY A 165 -8.77 -6.41 22.84
CA GLY A 165 -7.74 -5.53 23.41
C GLY A 165 -6.72 -5.01 22.38
N LEU A 166 -6.69 -5.55 21.16
CA LEU A 166 -5.90 -4.94 20.07
C LEU A 166 -6.62 -3.69 19.52
N ILE A 167 -5.86 -2.83 18.85
CA ILE A 167 -6.36 -1.59 18.25
C ILE A 167 -6.14 -1.65 16.74
N ARG A 168 -7.21 -1.45 15.97
CA ARG A 168 -7.15 -1.13 14.54
C ARG A 168 -7.06 0.39 14.37
N TRP A 169 -6.17 0.87 13.53
CA TRP A 169 -6.00 2.30 13.25
C TRP A 169 -6.57 2.62 11.88
N TYR A 170 -7.51 3.55 11.81
CA TYR A 170 -8.04 4.01 10.53
C TYR A 170 -6.98 4.83 9.78
N PHE A 171 -6.68 4.44 8.55
CA PHE A 171 -5.76 5.15 7.67
C PHE A 171 -6.50 5.60 6.41
N TYR A 172 -6.92 6.86 6.40
CA TYR A 172 -7.54 7.50 5.23
C TYR A 172 -6.48 8.21 4.37
N PRO A 173 -6.24 7.78 3.12
CA PRO A 173 -5.52 8.58 2.13
C PRO A 173 -6.29 9.87 1.83
N GLY A 174 -5.56 10.93 1.46
CA GLY A 174 -6.16 12.23 1.19
C GLY A 174 -5.18 13.26 0.66
N PHE A 175 -5.68 14.46 0.40
CA PHE A 175 -4.95 15.53 -0.30
C PHE A 175 -4.33 16.58 0.62
N THR A 176 -4.45 16.42 1.94
CA THR A 176 -3.94 17.39 2.93
C THR A 176 -2.94 16.74 3.87
N GLU A 177 -2.15 17.56 4.55
CA GLU A 177 -1.15 17.11 5.54
C GLU A 177 -1.77 16.39 6.75
N ARG A 178 -3.09 16.49 6.95
CA ARG A 178 -3.83 15.83 8.04
C ARG A 178 -4.41 14.47 7.64
N THR A 179 -4.05 13.96 6.47
CA THR A 179 -4.47 12.66 5.95
C THR A 179 -3.26 11.78 5.68
N GLY A 180 -3.50 10.53 5.30
CA GLY A 180 -2.46 9.56 4.94
C GLY A 180 -1.71 9.86 3.64
N GLY A 181 -2.02 10.99 2.99
CA GLY A 181 -1.38 11.39 1.74
C GLY A 181 -1.78 10.51 0.56
N LEU A 182 -0.90 10.49 -0.45
CA LEU A 182 -1.09 9.77 -1.71
C LEU A 182 0.09 8.83 -1.96
N LEU A 183 -0.19 7.66 -2.53
CA LEU A 183 0.85 6.78 -3.04
C LEU A 183 1.65 7.47 -4.14
N ARG A 184 2.96 7.61 -3.94
CA ARG A 184 3.87 8.20 -4.91
C ARG A 184 5.26 7.60 -4.70
N GLU A 185 5.74 6.88 -5.70
CA GLU A 185 7.07 6.27 -5.63
C GLU A 185 8.15 7.38 -5.61
N PRO A 186 9.26 7.21 -4.86
CA PRO A 186 10.29 8.24 -4.71
C PRO A 186 10.86 8.75 -6.05
N ASP A 187 10.95 7.87 -7.04
CA ASP A 187 11.55 8.14 -8.34
C ASP A 187 10.52 8.53 -9.42
N LEU A 188 9.23 8.68 -9.08
CA LEU A 188 8.17 8.96 -10.05
C LEU A 188 8.43 10.25 -10.85
N LEU A 189 8.71 11.37 -10.17
CA LEU A 189 8.93 12.65 -10.83
C LEU A 189 10.19 12.64 -11.72
N PRO A 190 11.35 12.12 -11.25
CA PRO A 190 12.51 11.91 -12.12
C PRO A 190 12.23 11.00 -13.32
N ARG A 191 11.47 9.91 -13.14
CA ARG A 191 11.06 9.01 -14.22
C ARG A 191 10.18 9.70 -15.25
N GLN A 192 9.25 10.53 -14.80
CA GLN A 192 8.38 11.29 -15.68
C GLN A 192 9.16 12.34 -16.47
N ALA A 193 10.08 13.06 -15.83
CA ALA A 193 10.89 14.08 -16.48
C ALA A 193 11.81 13.52 -17.58
N ARG A 194 12.30 12.28 -17.43
CA ARG A 194 13.15 11.61 -18.43
C ARG A 194 12.36 10.79 -19.47
N PHE A 195 11.03 10.75 -19.39
CA PHE A 195 10.23 9.94 -20.28
C PHE A 195 10.16 10.55 -21.69
N ASP A 196 10.75 9.87 -22.66
CA ASP A 196 10.68 10.25 -24.09
C ASP A 196 9.39 9.67 -24.70
N ALA A 197 8.32 10.47 -24.65
CA ALA A 197 7.02 10.06 -25.20
C ALA A 197 7.06 9.77 -26.71
N PRO A 198 7.69 10.60 -27.57
CA PRO A 198 7.88 10.28 -28.99
C PRO A 198 8.55 8.92 -29.25
N ALA A 199 9.68 8.64 -28.59
CA ALA A 199 10.37 7.36 -28.74
C ALA A 199 9.52 6.19 -28.26
N TRP A 200 8.78 6.37 -27.16
CA TRP A 200 7.85 5.35 -26.67
C TRP A 200 6.74 5.06 -27.68
N PHE A 201 6.08 6.07 -28.25
CA PHE A 201 5.04 5.87 -29.28
C PHE A 201 5.60 5.13 -30.50
N ALA A 202 6.78 5.51 -30.99
CA ALA A 202 7.42 4.84 -32.11
C ALA A 202 7.72 3.36 -31.80
N GLY A 203 8.18 3.05 -30.58
CA GLY A 203 8.41 1.68 -30.12
C GLY A 203 7.15 0.83 -30.03
N GLN A 204 5.98 1.46 -29.84
CA GLN A 204 4.67 0.78 -29.88
C GLN A 204 4.06 0.73 -31.30
N GLY A 205 4.74 1.26 -32.32
CA GLY A 205 4.17 1.39 -33.67
C GLY A 205 3.02 2.40 -33.77
N LEU A 206 2.94 3.35 -32.83
CA LEU A 206 1.90 4.36 -32.74
C LEU A 206 2.37 5.70 -33.35
N PRO A 207 1.44 6.51 -33.88
CA PRO A 207 1.79 7.83 -34.42
C PRO A 207 2.25 8.78 -33.31
N VAL A 208 3.34 9.51 -33.55
CA VAL A 208 3.81 10.58 -32.64
C VAL A 208 2.90 11.79 -32.79
N ALA A 209 2.33 12.29 -31.68
CA ALA A 209 1.50 13.49 -31.67
C ALA A 209 2.24 14.68 -32.32
N GLY A 210 1.69 15.21 -33.41
CA GLY A 210 2.31 16.24 -34.27
C GLY A 210 2.50 15.84 -35.74
N SER A 211 2.23 14.57 -36.09
CA SER A 211 2.40 14.04 -37.46
C SER A 211 1.07 13.75 -38.21
N GLY A 212 -0.07 14.17 -37.67
CA GLY A 212 -1.38 14.13 -38.35
C GLY A 212 -1.81 15.52 -38.83
N PRO A 213 -2.56 15.65 -39.94
CA PRO A 213 -2.96 16.94 -40.47
C PRO A 213 -3.81 17.71 -39.44
N ASP A 214 -3.49 19.00 -39.27
CA ASP A 214 -4.19 19.96 -38.42
C ASP A 214 -5.71 19.89 -38.65
N ARG A 215 -6.44 19.22 -37.76
CA ARG A 215 -7.91 19.20 -37.78
C ARG A 215 -8.44 20.44 -37.07
N ARG A 216 -8.12 21.60 -37.64
CA ARG A 216 -8.91 22.83 -37.46
C ARG A 216 -9.70 23.06 -38.74
N ARG A 217 -10.95 22.59 -38.74
CA ARG A 217 -12.07 23.17 -39.49
C ARG A 217 -13.33 23.03 -38.65
#